data_AF-A0A926KFI3-F1
#
_entry.id   AF-A0A926KFI3-F1
#
_cell.length_a   1.000
_cell.length_b   1.000
_cell.length_c   1.000
_cell.angle_alpha   90.00
_cell.angle_beta   90.00
_cell.angle_gamma   90.00
#
_symmetry.space_group_name_H-M   'P 1'
#
loop_
_entity.id
_entity.type
_entity.pdbx_description
1 polymer ?
#
loop_
_entity_poly.entity_id
_entity_poly.type
_entity_poly.pdbx_seq_one_letter_code
_entity_poly.pdbx_strand_id
1 'polypeptide(L)'
;MPRSYSALYIDAGYLLAAAATRVSGSSLRAGVVVDHQRLIEKLVAQVEEKSRLPLLRVNWYDSGGRPGGNPDEQQERIGMLPRVKLRLGRLSYGGEQKGVDLRIGLDLATHSRNRIVDIVYLLSGDDDLTEAVEEAQHLGAQVIVLAVPDKEDKPNGVSKHLWREADDVALVDPKIIDDTVFVRTAPAPAPSTEPVVEEAKSDVPQEVPSDAPKFSPANMPAKKVDRPAPTAVPIDYSSIDPALLVTAEEEQAITAVAEAVTSSWMRSASPADRERLLARKPSIPPELDRAMLVDLSSKLGAYEIGEPARFRLRTKFWEAAEALHG
;
A
#
# COMPACT_ATOMS: atom_id res chain seq x y z
N MET A 1 30.54 25.96 12.74
CA MET A 1 29.62 25.07 13.48
C MET A 1 29.14 23.99 12.53
N PRO A 2 29.04 22.72 12.94
CA PRO A 2 28.36 21.72 12.13
C PRO A 2 26.93 22.22 11.85
N ARG A 3 26.48 22.10 10.60
CA ARG A 3 25.10 22.46 10.24
C ARG A 3 24.22 21.25 10.58
N SER A 4 23.27 21.46 11.47
CA SER A 4 22.19 20.52 11.77
C SER A 4 21.20 20.48 10.62
N TYR A 5 20.77 19.28 10.23
CA TYR A 5 19.81 19.07 9.16
C TYR A 5 18.70 18.12 9.61
N SER A 6 17.51 18.28 9.05
CA SER A 6 16.47 17.26 9.08
C SER A 6 16.44 16.45 7.77
N ALA A 7 15.87 15.25 7.77
CA ALA A 7 15.51 14.53 6.55
C ALA A 7 14.07 14.06 6.59
N LEU A 8 13.47 13.92 5.41
CA LEU A 8 12.11 13.41 5.23
C LEU A 8 12.20 12.12 4.44
N TYR A 9 11.68 11.05 5.02
CA TYR A 9 11.61 9.71 4.46
C TYR A 9 10.14 9.44 4.18
N ILE A 10 9.81 9.22 2.91
CA ILE A 10 8.42 9.01 2.49
C ILE A 10 8.30 7.59 1.96
N ASP A 11 7.53 6.77 2.67
CA ASP A 11 6.96 5.55 2.11
C ASP A 11 5.77 5.94 1.22
N ALA A 12 5.98 5.88 -0.09
CA ALA A 12 4.96 6.23 -1.08
C ALA A 12 3.74 5.30 -0.99
N GLY A 13 3.96 4.04 -0.60
CA GLY A 13 2.90 3.06 -0.48
C GLY A 13 1.91 3.44 0.62
N TYR A 14 2.43 3.76 1.80
CA TYR A 14 1.65 4.27 2.92
C TYR A 14 1.01 5.63 2.60
N LEU A 15 1.80 6.61 2.14
CA LEU A 15 1.32 7.97 1.85
C LEU A 15 0.12 7.96 0.89
N LEU A 16 0.26 7.27 -0.25
CA LEU A 16 -0.77 7.28 -1.29
C LEU A 16 -2.02 6.51 -0.86
N ALA A 17 -1.87 5.42 -0.10
CA ALA A 17 -3.00 4.66 0.44
C ALA A 17 -3.77 5.48 1.48
N ALA A 18 -3.09 6.04 2.47
CA ALA A 18 -3.74 6.81 3.53
C ALA A 18 -4.37 8.11 3.01
N ALA A 19 -3.72 8.78 2.05
CA ALA A 19 -4.28 9.94 1.38
C ALA A 19 -5.52 9.58 0.54
N ALA A 20 -5.50 8.43 -0.16
CA ALA A 20 -6.67 7.93 -0.88
C ALA A 20 -7.85 7.64 0.05
N THR A 21 -7.59 7.05 1.23
CA THR A 21 -8.63 6.83 2.24
C THR A 21 -9.24 8.15 2.69
N ARG A 22 -8.42 9.17 2.95
CA ARG A 22 -8.91 10.50 3.36
C ARG A 22 -9.83 11.12 2.31
N VAL A 23 -9.46 11.12 1.03
CA VAL A 23 -10.26 11.82 0.00
C VAL A 23 -11.40 10.99 -0.57
N SER A 24 -11.22 9.67 -0.69
CA SER A 24 -12.15 8.78 -1.42
C SER A 24 -12.92 7.82 -0.52
N GLY A 25 -12.49 7.63 0.73
CA GLY A 25 -13.03 6.62 1.65
C GLY A 25 -12.47 5.21 1.47
N SER A 26 -11.51 5.01 0.56
CA SER A 26 -10.80 3.74 0.37
C SER A 26 -9.32 3.96 0.11
N SER A 27 -8.47 3.03 0.57
CA SER A 27 -7.01 3.03 0.32
C SER A 27 -6.62 2.70 -1.13
N LEU A 28 -7.60 2.51 -2.02
CA LEU A 28 -7.36 2.24 -3.43
C LEU A 28 -6.65 3.41 -4.13
N ARG A 29 -5.34 3.27 -4.33
CA ARG A 29 -4.46 4.27 -4.97
C ARG A 29 -4.89 4.64 -6.40
N ALA A 30 -5.39 3.66 -7.16
CA ALA A 30 -5.89 3.89 -8.51
C ALA A 30 -7.11 4.84 -8.54
N GLY A 31 -7.85 4.93 -7.43
CA GLY A 31 -9.01 5.80 -7.27
C GLY A 31 -8.68 7.28 -7.08
N VAL A 32 -7.40 7.67 -7.08
CA VAL A 32 -6.97 9.07 -6.91
C VAL A 32 -5.98 9.53 -7.97
N VAL A 33 -5.84 10.85 -8.08
CA VAL A 33 -4.84 11.59 -8.85
C VAL A 33 -4.10 12.50 -7.88
N VAL A 34 -2.78 12.56 -7.98
CA VAL A 34 -1.92 13.27 -7.03
C VAL A 34 -1.02 14.27 -7.75
N ASP A 35 -1.06 15.52 -7.31
CA ASP A 35 -0.06 16.53 -7.64
C ASP A 35 1.17 16.34 -6.75
N HIS A 36 2.07 15.44 -7.19
CA HIS A 36 3.23 15.02 -6.42
C HIS A 36 4.20 16.17 -6.15
N GLN A 37 4.35 17.10 -7.10
CA GLN A 37 5.25 18.23 -6.93
C GLN A 37 4.76 19.11 -5.78
N ARG A 38 3.48 19.55 -5.84
CA ARG A 38 2.90 20.40 -4.80
C ARG A 38 2.79 19.69 -3.45
N LEU A 39 2.50 18.40 -3.46
CA LEU A 39 2.49 17.55 -2.25
C LEU A 39 3.85 17.55 -1.56
N ILE A 40 4.92 17.26 -2.31
CA ILE A 40 6.29 17.23 -1.78
C ILE A 40 6.70 18.61 -1.29
N GLU A 41 6.46 19.68 -2.06
CA GLU A 41 6.79 21.06 -1.67
C GLU A 41 6.14 21.45 -0.32
N LYS A 42 4.85 21.09 -0.14
CA LYS A 42 4.13 21.36 1.10
C LYS A 42 4.61 20.51 2.28
N LEU A 43 4.92 19.23 2.07
CA LEU A 43 5.48 18.36 3.11
C LEU A 43 6.86 18.87 3.56
N VAL A 44 7.70 19.31 2.62
CA VAL A 44 8.99 19.93 2.92
C VAL A 44 8.80 21.16 3.79
N ALA A 45 7.88 22.06 3.42
CA ALA A 45 7.59 23.26 4.19
C ALA A 45 7.14 22.93 5.63
N GLN A 46 6.23 21.96 5.79
CA GLN A 46 5.79 21.51 7.11
C GLN A 46 6.95 20.97 7.96
N VAL A 47 7.83 20.16 7.38
CA VAL A 47 8.97 19.56 8.10
C VAL A 47 9.99 20.62 8.51
N GLU A 48 10.31 21.56 7.62
CA GLU A 48 11.24 22.66 7.94
C GLU A 48 10.67 23.57 9.04
N GLU A 49 9.37 23.86 9.00
CA GLU A 49 8.69 24.63 10.06
C GLU A 49 8.73 23.91 11.41
N LYS A 50 8.35 22.62 11.45
CA LYS A 50 8.30 21.83 12.69
C LYS A 50 9.70 21.61 13.28
N SER A 51 10.67 21.26 12.44
CA SER A 51 12.04 20.97 12.90
C SER A 51 12.83 22.22 13.25
N ARG A 52 12.51 23.37 12.64
CA ARG A 52 13.36 24.59 12.65
C ARG A 52 14.77 24.34 12.12
N LEU A 53 14.94 23.27 11.34
CA LEU A 53 16.19 22.88 10.69
C LEU A 53 15.99 22.90 9.18
N PRO A 54 17.05 23.24 8.41
CA PRO A 54 17.00 23.05 6.97
C PRO A 54 16.84 21.56 6.65
N LEU A 55 15.92 21.23 5.74
CA LEU A 55 15.78 19.86 5.29
C LEU A 55 16.95 19.52 4.34
N LEU A 56 17.60 18.38 4.50
CA LEU A 56 18.68 17.98 3.60
C LEU A 56 18.11 17.58 2.24
N ARG A 57 17.17 16.62 2.24
CA ARG A 57 16.48 16.10 1.06
C ARG A 57 15.25 15.28 1.47
N VAL A 58 14.37 15.04 0.50
CA VAL A 58 13.32 14.04 0.59
C VAL A 58 13.86 12.73 0.02
N ASN A 59 13.76 11.64 0.78
CA ASN A 59 14.00 10.29 0.28
C ASN A 59 12.63 9.66 0.00
N TRP A 60 12.29 9.51 -1.27
CA TRP A 60 11.04 8.94 -1.74
C TRP A 60 11.23 7.45 -2.00
N TYR A 61 10.61 6.61 -1.19
CA TYR A 61 10.69 5.16 -1.28
C TYR A 61 9.44 4.60 -1.92
N ASP A 62 9.62 3.78 -2.95
CA ASP A 62 8.50 3.24 -3.73
C ASP A 62 8.85 1.85 -4.28
N SER A 63 7.83 1.06 -4.57
CA SER A 63 7.96 -0.15 -5.38
C SER A 63 8.16 0.24 -6.85
N GLY A 64 9.18 -0.27 -7.52
CA GLY A 64 9.39 0.06 -8.94
C GLY A 64 8.18 -0.32 -9.80
N GLY A 65 7.66 0.63 -10.58
CA GLY A 65 6.42 0.47 -11.36
C GLY A 65 6.56 -0.44 -12.60
N ARG A 66 7.78 -0.81 -13.00
CA ARG A 66 8.06 -1.66 -14.16
C ARG A 66 8.79 -2.96 -13.78
N PRO A 67 8.73 -4.00 -14.65
CA PRO A 67 9.49 -5.23 -14.45
C PRO A 67 10.97 -4.96 -14.14
N GLY A 68 11.52 -5.74 -13.21
CA GLY A 68 12.89 -5.54 -12.72
C GLY A 68 13.04 -4.45 -11.64
N GLY A 69 11.95 -3.78 -11.25
CA GLY A 69 11.98 -2.72 -10.22
C GLY A 69 12.42 -1.39 -10.79
N ASN A 70 12.29 -1.23 -12.11
CA ASN A 70 12.57 0.02 -12.80
C ASN A 70 11.45 1.03 -12.56
N PRO A 71 11.76 2.34 -12.59
CA PRO A 71 10.74 3.36 -12.44
C PRO A 71 9.78 3.37 -13.63
N ASP A 72 8.53 3.71 -13.37
CA ASP A 72 7.61 4.19 -14.41
C ASP A 72 7.79 5.69 -14.68
N GLU A 73 7.00 6.24 -15.62
CA GLU A 73 7.09 7.66 -16.01
C GLU A 73 6.71 8.63 -14.88
N GLN A 74 5.81 8.24 -13.97
CA GLN A 74 5.47 9.08 -12.82
C GLN A 74 6.63 9.10 -11.83
N GLN A 75 7.19 7.92 -11.52
CA GLN A 75 8.32 7.77 -10.63
C GLN A 75 9.56 8.49 -11.16
N GLU A 76 9.85 8.39 -12.46
CA GLU A 76 10.92 9.16 -13.11
C GLU A 76 10.71 10.67 -12.91
N ARG A 77 9.50 11.18 -13.15
CA ARG A 77 9.18 12.60 -12.91
C ARG A 77 9.39 13.00 -11.45
N ILE A 78 8.96 12.19 -10.49
CA ILE A 78 9.19 12.42 -9.06
C ILE A 78 10.69 12.48 -8.75
N GLY A 79 11.47 11.54 -9.29
CA GLY A 79 12.92 11.48 -9.08
C GLY A 79 13.70 12.65 -9.67
N MET A 80 13.09 13.41 -10.59
CA MET A 80 13.67 14.62 -11.20
C MET A 80 13.31 15.91 -10.45
N LEU A 81 12.45 15.84 -9.42
CA LEU A 81 12.09 17.01 -8.62
C LEU A 81 13.28 17.50 -7.77
N PRO A 82 13.41 18.81 -7.52
CA PRO A 82 14.48 19.35 -6.69
C PRO A 82 14.48 18.73 -5.28
N ARG A 83 15.68 18.39 -4.79
CA ARG A 83 15.89 17.81 -3.44
C ARG A 83 15.16 16.48 -3.20
N VAL A 84 14.66 15.80 -4.24
CA VAL A 84 14.07 14.47 -4.13
C VAL A 84 15.10 13.42 -4.54
N LYS A 85 15.21 12.37 -3.74
CA LYS A 85 15.93 11.15 -4.09
C LYS A 85 14.94 10.00 -4.19
N LEU A 86 14.67 9.56 -5.41
CA LEU A 86 13.88 8.34 -5.67
C LEU A 86 14.69 7.10 -5.29
N ARG A 87 14.09 6.21 -4.51
CA ARG A 87 14.70 5.00 -3.97
C ARG A 87 13.76 3.81 -4.13
N LEU A 88 13.97 3.03 -5.19
CA LEU A 88 13.09 1.91 -5.51
C LEU A 88 13.46 0.62 -4.78
N GLY A 89 12.44 -0.09 -4.31
CA GLY A 89 12.55 -1.49 -3.87
C GLY A 89 12.99 -2.39 -5.03
N ARG A 90 13.68 -3.50 -4.73
CA ARG A 90 14.08 -4.50 -5.75
C ARG A 90 13.08 -5.66 -5.76
N LEU A 91 12.95 -6.36 -6.89
CA LEU A 91 12.22 -7.62 -6.92
C LEU A 91 13.03 -8.74 -6.26
N SER A 92 12.35 -9.58 -5.49
CA SER A 92 12.86 -10.92 -5.17
C SER A 92 12.80 -11.81 -6.42
N TYR A 93 13.66 -12.84 -6.46
CA TYR A 93 13.77 -13.80 -7.58
C TYR A 93 12.44 -14.55 -7.88
N GLY A 94 11.50 -14.55 -6.93
CA GLY A 94 10.14 -15.11 -7.08
C GLY A 94 9.07 -14.15 -7.59
N GLY A 95 9.42 -12.93 -8.05
CA GLY A 95 8.47 -11.97 -8.60
C GLY A 95 7.72 -11.12 -7.57
N GLU A 96 7.91 -11.37 -6.27
CA GLU A 96 7.40 -10.51 -5.21
C GLU A 96 8.24 -9.23 -5.09
N GLN A 97 7.58 -8.07 -5.18
CA GLN A 97 8.17 -6.79 -4.82
C GLN A 97 8.27 -6.71 -3.29
N LYS A 98 9.50 -6.83 -2.76
CA LYS A 98 9.80 -6.79 -1.32
C LYS A 98 11.04 -5.93 -1.08
N GLY A 99 11.06 -5.20 0.03
CA GLY A 99 12.28 -4.52 0.51
C GLY A 99 12.33 -3.02 0.31
N VAL A 100 11.16 -2.36 0.19
CA VAL A 100 11.09 -0.91 0.45
C VAL A 100 11.45 -0.65 1.91
N ASP A 101 10.91 -1.42 2.84
CA ASP A 101 11.07 -1.25 4.29
C ASP A 101 12.51 -1.53 4.72
N LEU A 102 13.10 -2.62 4.20
CA LEU A 102 14.52 -2.90 4.36
C LEU A 102 15.39 -1.73 3.84
N ARG A 103 15.02 -1.13 2.72
CA ARG A 103 15.78 0.02 2.17
C ARG A 103 15.64 1.24 3.07
N ILE A 104 14.42 1.57 3.50
CA ILE A 104 14.15 2.65 4.46
C ILE A 104 15.01 2.44 5.71
N GLY A 105 14.97 1.25 6.31
CA GLY A 105 15.69 0.94 7.53
C GLY A 105 17.21 1.02 7.37
N LEU A 106 17.77 0.48 6.26
CA LEU A 106 19.20 0.61 5.96
C LEU A 106 19.64 2.06 5.78
N ASP A 107 18.83 2.87 5.10
CA ASP A 107 19.13 4.28 4.87
C ASP A 107 18.98 5.11 6.14
N LEU A 108 18.01 4.77 6.99
CA LEU A 108 17.81 5.36 8.30
C LEU A 108 19.03 5.09 9.19
N ALA A 109 19.42 3.83 9.38
CA ALA A 109 20.60 3.45 10.14
C ALA A 109 21.90 4.07 9.57
N THR A 110 22.05 4.13 8.25
CA THR A 110 23.24 4.72 7.60
C THR A 110 23.33 6.23 7.83
N HIS A 111 22.23 6.98 7.69
CA HIS A 111 22.26 8.42 7.93
C HIS A 111 22.47 8.76 9.41
N SER A 112 21.87 8.00 10.32
CA SER A 112 22.06 8.18 11.76
C SER A 112 23.50 7.85 12.18
N ARG A 113 24.07 6.73 11.72
CA ARG A 113 25.45 6.32 12.04
C ARG A 113 26.48 7.37 11.63
N ASN A 114 26.28 7.98 10.46
CA ASN A 114 27.17 9.00 9.93
C ASN A 114 26.85 10.41 10.46
N ARG A 115 25.83 10.56 11.31
CA ARG A 115 25.33 11.84 11.85
C ARG A 115 25.09 12.87 10.74
N ILE A 116 24.47 12.43 9.65
CA ILE A 116 24.15 13.28 8.49
C ILE A 116 22.96 14.21 8.81
N VAL A 117 22.06 13.74 9.68
CA VAL A 117 20.86 14.45 10.12
C VAL A 117 20.64 14.24 11.62
N ASP A 118 20.05 15.23 12.27
CA ASP A 118 19.70 15.18 13.69
C ASP A 118 18.26 14.73 13.91
N ILE A 119 17.36 15.05 12.97
CA ILE A 119 15.94 14.69 13.02
C ILE A 119 15.53 14.03 11.70
N VAL A 120 14.94 12.84 11.78
CA VAL A 120 14.31 12.16 10.66
C VAL A 120 12.79 12.21 10.83
N TYR A 121 12.11 12.74 9.82
CA TYR A 121 10.67 12.61 9.69
C TYR A 121 10.37 11.39 8.82
N LEU A 122 9.72 10.38 9.39
CA LEU A 122 9.35 9.13 8.74
C LEU A 122 7.86 9.14 8.43
N LEU A 123 7.49 9.40 7.19
CA LEU A 123 6.12 9.30 6.70
C LEU A 123 5.86 7.85 6.29
N SER A 124 5.53 7.01 7.27
CA SER A 124 5.12 5.61 7.12
C SER A 124 4.25 5.21 8.32
N GLY A 125 3.58 4.07 8.19
CA GLY A 125 2.81 3.44 9.26
C GLY A 125 3.17 1.97 9.49
N ASP A 126 4.25 1.48 8.85
CA ASP A 126 4.62 0.08 8.82
C ASP A 126 5.31 -0.38 10.11
N ASP A 127 4.87 -1.51 10.64
CA ASP A 127 5.42 -2.15 11.84
C ASP A 127 6.86 -2.62 11.63
N ASP A 128 7.18 -3.04 10.40
CA ASP A 128 8.50 -3.58 10.00
C ASP A 128 9.63 -2.53 10.07
N LEU A 129 9.30 -1.26 10.30
CA LEU A 129 10.27 -0.18 10.46
C LEU A 129 10.67 0.05 11.92
N THR A 130 10.00 -0.59 12.89
CA THR A 130 10.19 -0.36 14.32
C THR A 130 11.65 -0.55 14.74
N GLU A 131 12.28 -1.66 14.35
CA GLU A 131 13.68 -1.94 14.71
C GLU A 131 14.66 -0.93 14.07
N ALA A 132 14.32 -0.38 12.91
CA ALA A 132 15.15 0.63 12.28
C ALA A 132 15.02 2.00 12.95
N VAL A 133 13.83 2.32 13.49
CA VAL A 133 13.61 3.51 14.32
C VAL A 133 14.42 3.38 15.61
N GLU A 134 14.31 2.25 16.30
CA GLU A 134 15.07 1.96 17.51
C GLU A 134 16.59 2.11 17.27
N GLU A 135 17.13 1.52 16.20
CA GLU A 135 18.57 1.63 15.87
C GLU A 135 18.99 3.07 15.56
N ALA A 136 18.15 3.86 14.87
CA ALA A 136 18.47 5.27 14.60
C ALA A 136 18.55 6.11 15.87
N GLN A 137 17.65 5.87 16.83
CA GLN A 137 17.64 6.53 18.13
C GLN A 137 18.86 6.15 18.96
N HIS A 138 19.25 4.86 18.96
CA HIS A 138 20.50 4.40 19.59
C HIS A 138 21.75 5.09 19.02
N LEU A 139 21.72 5.47 17.74
CA LEU A 139 22.79 6.21 17.07
C LEU A 139 22.71 7.73 17.27
N GLY A 140 21.66 8.22 17.95
CA GLY A 140 21.48 9.60 18.37
C GLY A 140 20.65 10.47 17.43
N ALA A 141 19.96 9.90 16.44
CA ALA A 141 19.01 10.65 15.62
C ALA A 141 17.62 10.58 16.25
N GLN A 142 16.92 11.72 16.29
CA GLN A 142 15.50 11.75 16.66
C GLN A 142 14.66 11.29 15.47
N VAL A 143 13.65 10.44 15.70
CA VAL A 143 12.74 9.97 14.66
C VAL A 143 11.30 10.36 15.00
N ILE A 144 10.70 11.18 14.15
CA ILE A 144 9.31 11.63 14.25
C ILE A 144 8.50 10.97 13.14
N VAL A 145 7.48 10.20 13.50
CA VAL A 145 6.58 9.61 12.50
C VAL A 145 5.60 10.67 12.02
N LEU A 146 5.43 10.77 10.69
CA LEU A 146 4.42 11.61 10.06
C LEU A 146 3.23 10.75 9.62
N ALA A 147 2.15 10.84 10.38
CA ALA A 147 0.91 10.15 10.08
C ALA A 147 0.03 10.98 9.14
N VAL A 148 -0.51 10.35 8.11
CA VAL A 148 -1.54 10.96 7.26
C VAL A 148 -2.88 10.92 8.01
N PRO A 149 -3.61 12.04 8.14
CA PRO A 149 -4.89 12.07 8.84
C PRO A 149 -6.01 11.38 8.05
N ASP A 150 -6.93 10.72 8.74
CA ASP A 150 -8.24 10.31 8.19
C ASP A 150 -9.19 11.51 8.08
N LYS A 151 -10.47 11.29 7.71
CA LYS A 151 -11.47 12.36 7.59
C LYS A 151 -11.87 13.02 8.92
N GLU A 152 -11.56 12.40 10.05
CA GLU A 152 -11.81 12.92 11.40
C GLU A 152 -10.56 13.60 11.98
N ASP A 153 -9.55 13.86 11.14
CA ASP A 153 -8.24 14.43 11.48
C ASP A 153 -7.47 13.59 12.52
N LYS A 154 -7.70 12.27 12.55
CA LYS A 154 -6.95 11.32 13.38
C LYS A 154 -5.87 10.60 12.56
N PRO A 155 -4.76 10.17 13.18
CA PRO A 155 -3.74 9.36 12.50
C PRO A 155 -4.32 8.09 11.88
N ASN A 156 -4.10 7.90 10.58
CA ASN A 156 -4.58 6.71 9.85
C ASN A 156 -3.44 5.75 9.54
N GLY A 157 -3.67 4.45 9.79
CA GLY A 157 -2.81 3.38 9.30
C GLY A 157 -1.39 3.34 9.89
N VAL A 158 -1.19 3.86 11.10
CA VAL A 158 0.09 3.80 11.82
C VAL A 158 0.04 2.68 12.86
N SER A 159 1.01 1.76 12.81
CA SER A 159 1.09 0.67 13.79
C SER A 159 1.33 1.18 15.21
N LYS A 160 0.81 0.45 16.21
CA LYS A 160 1.01 0.79 17.62
C LYS A 160 2.45 0.56 18.08
N HIS A 161 3.18 -0.38 17.49
CA HIS A 161 4.58 -0.60 17.86
C HIS A 161 5.45 0.52 17.33
N LEU A 162 5.30 0.89 16.04
CA LEU A 162 6.00 2.03 15.46
C LEU A 162 5.70 3.33 16.21
N TRP A 163 4.44 3.54 16.59
CA TRP A 163 4.06 4.71 17.40
C TRP A 163 4.80 4.75 18.74
N ARG A 164 4.87 3.61 19.43
CA ARG A 164 5.52 3.52 20.75
C ARG A 164 7.02 3.72 20.69
N GLU A 165 7.64 3.33 19.58
CA GLU A 165 9.09 3.42 19.38
C GLU A 165 9.53 4.83 18.97
N ALA A 166 8.76 5.51 18.10
CA ALA A 166 9.09 6.85 17.65
C ALA A 166 9.17 7.88 18.79
N ASP A 167 10.02 8.89 18.64
CA ASP A 167 10.16 9.97 19.63
C ASP A 167 8.89 10.84 19.71
N ASP A 168 8.19 10.97 18.59
CA ASP A 168 6.89 11.64 18.49
C ASP A 168 6.13 11.16 17.25
N VAL A 169 4.80 11.31 17.27
CA VAL A 169 3.92 11.09 16.11
C VAL A 169 3.19 12.37 15.79
N ALA A 170 3.58 12.98 14.68
CA ALA A 170 3.02 14.21 14.18
C ALA A 170 2.06 13.95 13.01
N LEU A 171 0.96 14.69 12.95
CA LEU A 171 0.08 14.67 11.77
C LEU A 171 0.69 15.49 10.62
N VAL A 172 0.52 14.97 9.40
CA VAL A 172 0.54 15.78 8.17
C VAL A 172 -0.63 16.77 8.23
N ASP A 173 -0.40 18.04 7.90
CA ASP A 173 -1.49 19.03 7.86
C ASP A 173 -2.55 18.54 6.88
N PRO A 174 -3.82 18.37 7.32
CA PRO A 174 -4.90 17.88 6.48
C PRO A 174 -5.03 18.62 5.14
N LYS A 175 -4.77 19.94 5.12
CA LYS A 175 -4.82 20.77 3.91
C LYS A 175 -3.77 20.41 2.87
N ILE A 176 -2.67 19.77 3.28
CA ILE A 176 -1.66 19.29 2.33
C ILE A 176 -2.27 18.20 1.45
N ILE A 177 -3.00 17.27 2.06
CA ILE A 177 -3.66 16.18 1.33
C ILE A 177 -4.83 16.74 0.51
N ASP A 178 -5.69 17.53 1.14
CA ASP A 178 -6.92 18.02 0.51
C ASP A 178 -6.66 18.93 -0.71
N ASP A 179 -5.54 19.65 -0.73
CA ASP A 179 -5.17 20.54 -1.85
C ASP A 179 -4.36 19.85 -2.96
N THR A 180 -3.94 18.59 -2.78
CA THR A 180 -2.99 17.91 -3.69
C THR A 180 -3.42 16.52 -4.14
N VAL A 181 -4.40 15.91 -3.48
CA VAL A 181 -4.93 14.59 -3.80
C VAL A 181 -6.40 14.69 -4.16
N PHE A 182 -6.76 14.18 -5.34
CA PHE A 182 -8.09 14.34 -5.91
C PHE A 182 -8.70 12.99 -6.29
N VAL A 183 -10.00 12.82 -6.09
CA VAL A 183 -10.71 11.60 -6.49
C VAL A 183 -10.68 11.48 -8.02
N ARG A 184 -10.22 10.33 -8.52
CA ARG A 184 -10.24 10.01 -9.94
C ARG A 184 -11.68 9.73 -10.38
N THR A 185 -12.09 10.40 -11.43
CA THR A 185 -13.35 10.12 -12.13
C THR A 185 -13.02 9.67 -13.53
N ALA A 186 -13.70 8.63 -14.03
CA ALA A 186 -13.56 8.19 -15.41
C ALA A 186 -13.80 9.38 -16.37
N PRO A 187 -13.00 9.54 -17.43
CA PRO A 187 -13.26 10.58 -18.42
C PRO A 187 -14.67 10.39 -18.99
N ALA A 188 -15.43 11.49 -19.09
CA ALA A 188 -16.72 11.48 -19.78
C ALA A 188 -16.50 10.96 -21.21
N PRO A 189 -17.42 10.14 -21.76
CA PRO A 189 -17.27 9.66 -23.13
C PRO A 189 -17.12 10.85 -24.07
N ALA A 190 -15.99 10.93 -24.77
CA ALA A 190 -15.81 11.91 -25.84
C ALA A 190 -16.88 11.66 -26.91
N PRO A 191 -17.42 12.72 -27.56
CA PRO A 191 -18.30 12.52 -28.71
C PRO A 191 -17.55 11.69 -29.75
N SER A 192 -18.12 10.53 -30.07
CA SER A 192 -17.58 9.55 -31.01
C SER A 192 -17.30 10.22 -32.35
N THR A 193 -16.03 10.35 -32.71
CA THR A 193 -15.63 10.44 -34.12
C THR A 193 -15.40 9.00 -34.57
N GLU A 194 -16.24 8.53 -35.48
CA GLU A 194 -16.21 7.16 -36.00
C GLU A 194 -14.80 6.83 -36.53
N PRO A 195 -14.17 5.74 -36.05
CA PRO A 195 -12.93 5.27 -36.64
C PRO A 195 -13.21 4.54 -37.96
N VAL A 196 -12.54 4.99 -39.02
CA VAL A 196 -12.44 4.28 -40.30
C VAL A 196 -11.78 2.93 -40.04
N VAL A 197 -12.44 1.87 -40.49
CA VAL A 197 -12.01 0.49 -40.36
C VAL A 197 -10.83 0.25 -41.31
N GLU A 198 -9.66 -0.09 -40.77
CA GLU A 198 -8.52 -0.60 -41.55
C GLU A 198 -8.21 -2.02 -41.06
N GLU A 199 -8.39 -2.99 -41.96
CA GLU A 199 -8.27 -4.43 -41.71
C GLU A 199 -6.82 -4.83 -41.36
N ALA A 200 -6.61 -5.32 -40.14
CA ALA A 200 -5.39 -6.04 -39.77
C ALA A 200 -5.69 -7.54 -39.65
N LYS A 201 -5.08 -8.31 -40.56
CA LYS A 201 -5.20 -9.77 -40.68
C LYS A 201 -4.73 -10.48 -39.41
N SER A 202 -5.52 -11.47 -39.00
CA SER A 202 -5.22 -12.46 -37.96
C SER A 202 -4.18 -13.47 -38.46
N ASP A 203 -3.06 -13.58 -37.75
CA ASP A 203 -2.14 -14.71 -37.87
C ASP A 203 -2.06 -15.44 -36.52
N VAL A 204 -2.43 -16.71 -36.54
CA VAL A 204 -2.43 -17.66 -35.42
C VAL A 204 -1.14 -18.47 -35.50
N PRO A 205 -0.44 -18.70 -34.37
CA PRO A 205 0.37 -19.92 -34.26
C PRO A 205 -0.24 -20.94 -33.29
N GLN A 206 -0.25 -22.18 -33.77
CA GLN A 206 -0.75 -23.43 -33.19
C GLN A 206 -0.03 -23.90 -31.91
N GLU A 207 -0.77 -24.70 -31.15
CA GLU A 207 -0.36 -25.61 -30.07
C GLU A 207 0.82 -26.52 -30.44
N VAL A 208 1.70 -26.77 -29.45
CA VAL A 208 2.59 -27.93 -29.36
C VAL A 208 2.73 -28.37 -27.89
N PRO A 209 3.03 -29.67 -27.62
CA PRO A 209 2.38 -30.44 -26.56
C PRO A 209 3.09 -30.44 -25.20
N SER A 210 2.30 -30.84 -24.20
CA SER A 210 2.68 -31.20 -22.84
C SER A 210 3.66 -32.37 -22.81
N ASP A 211 4.80 -32.19 -22.13
CA ASP A 211 5.55 -33.29 -21.54
C ASP A 211 6.21 -32.80 -20.24
N ALA A 212 5.85 -33.44 -19.12
CA ALA A 212 6.33 -33.11 -17.78
C ALA A 212 7.14 -34.29 -17.21
N PRO A 213 8.37 -34.09 -16.73
CA PRO A 213 9.00 -35.01 -15.80
C PRO A 213 8.69 -34.59 -14.35
N LYS A 214 8.05 -35.49 -13.61
CA LYS A 214 7.88 -35.40 -12.15
C LYS A 214 9.23 -35.62 -11.46
N PHE A 215 9.67 -34.68 -10.64
CA PHE A 215 10.76 -34.90 -9.69
C PHE A 215 10.28 -34.57 -8.27
N SER A 216 10.32 -35.59 -7.42
CA SER A 216 10.16 -35.44 -5.96
C SER A 216 11.49 -35.00 -5.35
N PRO A 217 11.54 -34.00 -4.45
CA PRO A 217 12.75 -33.73 -3.70
C PRO A 217 12.88 -34.68 -2.51
N ALA A 218 13.99 -35.41 -2.47
CA ALA A 218 14.45 -36.20 -1.34
C ALA A 218 15.26 -35.34 -0.36
N ASN A 219 14.90 -35.46 0.93
CA ASN A 219 15.64 -35.29 2.18
C ASN A 219 17.00 -34.56 2.21
N MET A 220 17.12 -33.61 3.16
CA MET A 220 18.24 -33.43 4.11
C MET A 220 17.75 -32.61 5.34
N PRO A 221 18.40 -32.71 6.52
CA PRO A 221 17.71 -32.83 7.81
C PRO A 221 17.48 -31.51 8.56
N ALA A 222 16.26 -31.31 9.05
CA ALA A 222 15.95 -30.30 10.06
C ALA A 222 15.99 -30.90 11.47
N LYS A 223 16.75 -30.25 12.36
CA LYS A 223 16.89 -30.61 13.78
C LYS A 223 15.54 -30.40 14.49
N LYS A 224 14.90 -31.48 14.95
CA LYS A 224 13.64 -31.44 15.71
C LYS A 224 13.85 -30.73 17.05
N VAL A 225 13.06 -29.69 17.29
CA VAL A 225 12.80 -29.17 18.64
C VAL A 225 11.42 -29.70 19.02
N ASP A 226 11.36 -30.60 20.00
CA ASP A 226 10.10 -31.18 20.48
C ASP A 226 9.27 -30.10 21.19
N ARG A 227 8.25 -29.58 20.50
CA ARG A 227 7.11 -28.91 21.12
C ARG A 227 5.96 -29.92 21.22
N PRO A 228 5.27 -30.05 22.37
CA PRO A 228 4.10 -30.90 22.48
C PRO A 228 3.01 -30.40 21.51
N ALA A 229 2.45 -31.34 20.74
CA ALA A 229 1.41 -31.05 19.75
C ALA A 229 0.13 -30.54 20.45
N PRO A 230 -0.51 -29.47 19.96
CA PRO A 230 -1.83 -29.10 20.43
C PRO A 230 -2.82 -30.20 20.02
N THR A 231 -3.64 -30.64 20.97
CA THR A 231 -4.73 -31.59 20.74
C THR A 231 -5.77 -30.92 19.82
N ALA A 232 -5.68 -31.17 18.51
CA ALA A 232 -6.66 -30.68 17.56
C ALA A 232 -7.94 -31.52 17.70
N VAL A 233 -9.01 -30.88 18.19
CA VAL A 233 -10.37 -31.40 18.00
C VAL A 233 -10.65 -31.35 16.49
N PRO A 234 -11.11 -32.44 15.84
CA PRO A 234 -11.38 -32.42 14.41
C PRO A 234 -12.68 -31.63 14.18
N ILE A 235 -12.54 -30.33 13.96
CA ILE A 235 -13.64 -29.50 13.47
C ILE A 235 -13.59 -29.57 11.95
N ASP A 236 -14.67 -30.06 11.33
CA ASP A 236 -14.83 -30.04 9.89
C ASP A 236 -15.17 -28.62 9.41
N TYR A 237 -14.13 -27.82 9.17
CA TYR A 237 -14.25 -26.44 8.69
C TYR A 237 -14.95 -26.33 7.32
N SER A 238 -15.11 -27.43 6.58
CA SER A 238 -15.84 -27.41 5.30
C SER A 238 -17.37 -27.36 5.47
N SER A 239 -17.87 -27.57 6.69
CA SER A 239 -19.29 -27.63 7.04
C SER A 239 -19.80 -26.42 7.84
N ILE A 240 -18.92 -25.51 8.25
CA ILE A 240 -19.28 -24.30 8.99
C ILE A 240 -19.44 -23.17 7.98
N ASP A 241 -20.62 -22.56 7.93
CA ASP A 241 -20.80 -21.31 7.18
C ASP A 241 -19.83 -20.26 7.75
N PRO A 242 -18.86 -19.74 6.97
CA PRO A 242 -17.94 -18.71 7.44
C PRO A 242 -18.66 -17.47 7.97
N ALA A 243 -19.92 -17.23 7.55
CA ALA A 243 -20.77 -16.17 8.10
C ALA A 243 -21.10 -16.33 9.59
N LEU A 244 -20.99 -17.54 10.15
CA LEU A 244 -21.17 -17.81 11.59
C LEU A 244 -19.89 -17.59 12.41
N LEU A 245 -18.75 -17.37 11.75
CA LEU A 245 -17.44 -17.16 12.38
C LEU A 245 -17.03 -15.69 12.42
N VAL A 246 -17.94 -14.79 12.06
CA VAL A 246 -17.75 -13.34 12.03
C VAL A 246 -18.81 -12.71 12.93
N THR A 247 -18.40 -11.79 13.81
CA THR A 247 -19.33 -11.06 14.67
C THR A 247 -20.19 -10.08 13.87
N ALA A 248 -21.33 -9.64 14.44
CA ALA A 248 -22.19 -8.67 13.77
C ALA A 248 -21.48 -7.32 13.50
N GLU A 249 -20.57 -6.92 14.39
CA GLU A 249 -19.74 -5.72 14.22
C GLU A 249 -18.74 -5.88 13.07
N GLU A 250 -18.06 -7.02 13.00
CA GLU A 250 -17.17 -7.34 11.89
C GLU A 250 -17.93 -7.41 10.55
N GLU A 251 -19.13 -8.00 10.51
CA GLU A 251 -19.95 -8.06 9.30
C GLU A 251 -20.33 -6.65 8.78
N GLN A 252 -20.64 -5.73 9.70
CA GLN A 252 -20.90 -4.32 9.34
C GLN A 252 -19.65 -3.64 8.80
N ALA A 253 -18.50 -3.85 9.44
CA ALA A 253 -17.23 -3.31 8.97
C ALA A 253 -16.86 -3.85 7.58
N ILE A 254 -16.98 -5.17 7.39
CA ILE A 254 -16.74 -5.89 6.13
C ILE A 254 -17.62 -5.34 5.01
N THR A 255 -18.92 -5.21 5.24
CA THR A 255 -19.87 -4.72 4.24
C THR A 255 -19.52 -3.29 3.82
N ALA A 256 -19.31 -2.41 4.79
CA ALA A 256 -18.97 -1.01 4.52
C ALA A 256 -17.62 -0.86 3.78
N VAL A 257 -16.62 -1.68 4.08
CA VAL A 257 -15.32 -1.67 3.37
C VAL A 257 -15.48 -2.17 1.93
N ALA A 258 -16.18 -3.29 1.73
CA ALA A 258 -16.45 -3.83 0.40
C ALA A 258 -17.17 -2.80 -0.49
N GLU A 259 -18.20 -2.14 0.04
CA GLU A 259 -18.94 -1.10 -0.68
C GLU A 259 -18.07 0.13 -0.99
N ALA A 260 -17.24 0.57 -0.03
CA ALA A 260 -16.37 1.73 -0.21
C ALA A 260 -15.31 1.50 -1.30
N VAL A 261 -14.62 0.35 -1.27
CA VAL A 261 -13.60 -0.01 -2.27
C VAL A 261 -14.26 -0.18 -3.64
N THR A 262 -15.38 -0.89 -3.71
CA THR A 262 -16.12 -1.10 -4.98
C THR A 262 -16.59 0.23 -5.57
N SER A 263 -17.15 1.11 -4.75
CA SER A 263 -17.60 2.44 -5.19
C SER A 263 -16.44 3.30 -5.68
N SER A 264 -15.29 3.26 -4.98
CA SER A 264 -14.08 3.99 -5.38
C SER A 264 -13.53 3.50 -6.71
N TRP A 265 -13.48 2.18 -6.90
CA TRP A 265 -13.06 1.57 -8.15
C TRP A 265 -14.04 1.88 -9.30
N MET A 266 -15.34 1.71 -9.09
CA MET A 266 -16.36 1.98 -10.12
C MET A 266 -16.31 3.42 -10.62
N ARG A 267 -16.07 4.41 -9.75
CA ARG A 267 -15.91 5.83 -10.15
C ARG A 267 -14.75 6.06 -11.12
N SER A 268 -13.68 5.29 -11.00
CA SER A 268 -12.46 5.43 -11.79
C SER A 268 -12.38 4.49 -12.99
N ALA A 269 -13.07 3.34 -12.94
CA ALA A 269 -13.05 2.29 -13.96
C ALA A 269 -13.88 2.65 -15.20
N SER A 270 -13.34 2.34 -16.38
CA SER A 270 -14.06 2.46 -17.65
C SER A 270 -15.13 1.35 -17.79
N PRO A 271 -16.14 1.50 -18.70
CA PRO A 271 -17.12 0.43 -18.94
C PRO A 271 -16.48 -0.92 -19.30
N ALA A 272 -15.42 -0.92 -20.11
CA ALA A 272 -14.69 -2.12 -20.48
C ALA A 272 -13.96 -2.77 -19.28
N ASP A 273 -13.43 -1.97 -18.36
CA ASP A 273 -12.80 -2.49 -17.15
C ASP A 273 -13.82 -3.17 -16.23
N ARG A 274 -15.05 -2.62 -16.16
CA ARG A 274 -16.18 -3.18 -15.39
C ARG A 274 -16.61 -4.54 -15.94
N GLU A 275 -16.80 -4.64 -17.25
CA GLU A 275 -17.11 -5.91 -17.90
C GLU A 275 -15.99 -6.94 -17.68
N ARG A 276 -14.73 -6.51 -17.83
CA ARG A 276 -13.57 -7.38 -17.62
C ARG A 276 -13.45 -7.87 -16.18
N LEU A 277 -13.80 -7.05 -15.19
CA LEU A 277 -13.81 -7.46 -13.78
C LEU A 277 -14.86 -8.56 -13.56
N LEU A 278 -16.09 -8.35 -14.02
CA LEU A 278 -17.18 -9.32 -13.83
C LEU A 278 -16.91 -10.64 -14.56
N ALA A 279 -16.33 -10.59 -15.75
CA ALA A 279 -15.95 -11.78 -16.51
C ALA A 279 -14.87 -12.64 -15.81
N ARG A 280 -14.16 -12.09 -14.82
CA ARG A 280 -13.09 -12.77 -14.08
C ARG A 280 -13.55 -13.41 -12.77
N LYS A 281 -14.84 -13.34 -12.42
CA LYS A 281 -15.38 -13.96 -11.20
C LYS A 281 -14.99 -15.45 -11.14
N PRO A 282 -14.46 -15.96 -10.01
CA PRO A 282 -14.35 -15.32 -8.68
C PRO A 282 -13.02 -14.59 -8.39
N SER A 283 -12.14 -14.40 -9.37
CA SER A 283 -10.81 -13.80 -9.17
C SER A 283 -10.87 -12.28 -9.03
N ILE A 284 -10.43 -11.77 -7.87
CA ILE A 284 -10.35 -10.33 -7.58
C ILE A 284 -8.94 -9.81 -7.92
N PRO A 285 -8.82 -8.68 -8.63
CA PRO A 285 -7.54 -8.02 -8.87
C PRO A 285 -6.74 -7.79 -7.56
N PRO A 286 -5.43 -8.09 -7.52
CA PRO A 286 -4.63 -7.99 -6.28
C PRO A 286 -4.63 -6.61 -5.62
N GLU A 287 -4.77 -5.54 -6.41
CA GLU A 287 -4.85 -4.17 -5.89
C GLU A 287 -6.14 -3.88 -5.11
N LEU A 288 -7.27 -4.45 -5.56
CA LEU A 288 -8.56 -4.34 -4.88
C LEU A 288 -8.58 -5.18 -3.62
N ASP A 289 -8.06 -6.42 -3.70
CA ASP A 289 -7.95 -7.29 -2.53
C ASP A 289 -7.08 -6.64 -1.44
N ARG A 290 -5.92 -6.08 -1.82
CA ARG A 290 -5.05 -5.35 -0.90
C ARG A 290 -5.76 -4.15 -0.27
N ALA A 291 -6.44 -3.31 -1.07
CA ALA A 291 -7.15 -2.15 -0.54
C ALA A 291 -8.24 -2.56 0.46
N MET A 292 -9.01 -3.61 0.16
CA MET A 292 -10.02 -4.13 1.09
C MET A 292 -9.42 -4.62 2.40
N LEU A 293 -8.31 -5.37 2.35
CA LEU A 293 -7.64 -5.87 3.55
C LEU A 293 -7.06 -4.74 4.41
N VAL A 294 -6.45 -3.72 3.78
CA VAL A 294 -5.92 -2.54 4.47
C VAL A 294 -7.05 -1.73 5.10
N ASP A 295 -8.10 -1.45 4.35
CA ASP A 295 -9.25 -0.68 4.84
C ASP A 295 -9.96 -1.40 5.99
N LEU A 296 -10.08 -2.73 5.92
CA LEU A 296 -10.68 -3.55 6.98
C LEU A 296 -9.79 -3.61 8.23
N SER A 297 -8.48 -3.79 8.06
CA SER A 297 -7.50 -3.78 9.16
C SER A 297 -7.54 -2.45 9.93
N SER A 298 -7.54 -1.33 9.20
CA SER A 298 -7.64 0.00 9.80
C SER A 298 -8.97 0.17 10.55
N LYS A 299 -10.09 -0.23 9.93
CA LYS A 299 -11.42 -0.09 10.52
C LYS A 299 -11.64 -0.92 11.78
N LEU A 300 -11.08 -2.13 11.82
CA LEU A 300 -11.17 -3.01 13.00
C LEU A 300 -10.08 -2.73 14.04
N GLY A 301 -9.06 -1.92 13.70
CA GLY A 301 -7.89 -1.74 14.55
C GLY A 301 -7.09 -3.02 14.79
N ALA A 302 -7.18 -3.98 13.86
CA ALA A 302 -6.60 -5.31 13.95
C ALA A 302 -5.52 -5.51 12.87
N TYR A 303 -4.33 -5.94 13.28
CA TYR A 303 -3.21 -6.17 12.36
C TYR A 303 -3.45 -7.38 11.44
N GLU A 304 -3.97 -8.47 12.01
CA GLU A 304 -4.29 -9.67 11.26
C GLU A 304 -5.80 -9.82 11.07
N ILE A 305 -6.23 -9.88 9.81
CA ILE A 305 -7.60 -10.25 9.45
C ILE A 305 -7.67 -11.78 9.35
N GLY A 306 -8.53 -12.40 10.15
CA GLY A 306 -8.77 -13.83 10.15
C GLY A 306 -9.37 -14.34 8.82
N GLU A 307 -9.10 -15.60 8.48
CA GLU A 307 -9.56 -16.22 7.23
C GLU A 307 -11.09 -16.12 6.99
N PRO A 308 -11.96 -16.31 8.01
CA PRO A 308 -13.40 -16.14 7.82
C PRO A 308 -13.79 -14.72 7.37
N ALA A 309 -13.20 -13.70 7.98
CA ALA A 309 -13.43 -12.30 7.61
C ALA A 309 -12.91 -12.00 6.20
N ARG A 310 -11.76 -12.56 5.80
CA ARG A 310 -11.23 -12.43 4.42
C ARG A 310 -12.16 -13.04 3.39
N PHE A 311 -12.64 -14.27 3.63
CA PHE A 311 -13.60 -14.92 2.74
C PHE A 311 -14.87 -14.10 2.62
N ARG A 312 -15.41 -13.64 3.76
CA ARG A 312 -16.64 -12.86 3.81
C ARG A 312 -16.50 -11.51 3.09
N LEU A 313 -15.37 -10.84 3.24
CA LEU A 313 -15.02 -9.60 2.56
C LEU A 313 -15.03 -9.74 1.04
N ARG A 314 -14.44 -10.82 0.52
CA ARG A 314 -14.43 -11.11 -0.92
C ARG A 314 -15.83 -11.43 -1.45
N THR A 315 -16.67 -12.09 -0.66
CA THR A 315 -18.08 -12.31 -1.00
C THR A 315 -18.84 -10.99 -1.09
N LYS A 316 -18.72 -10.13 -0.08
CA LYS A 316 -19.36 -8.80 -0.06
C LYS A 316 -18.90 -7.89 -1.19
N PHE A 317 -17.63 -7.98 -1.59
CA PHE A 317 -17.13 -7.28 -2.77
C PHE A 317 -17.91 -7.65 -4.04
N TRP A 318 -18.10 -8.94 -4.30
CA TRP A 318 -18.84 -9.38 -5.49
C TRP A 318 -20.32 -9.00 -5.44
N GLU A 319 -20.96 -9.10 -4.27
CA GLU A 319 -22.35 -8.63 -4.07
C GLU A 319 -22.47 -7.13 -4.42
N ALA A 320 -21.55 -6.29 -3.92
CA ALA A 320 -21.53 -4.86 -4.22
C ALA A 320 -21.21 -4.56 -5.70
N ALA A 321 -20.28 -5.31 -6.31
CA ALA A 321 -19.89 -5.12 -7.70
C ALA A 321 -21.03 -5.47 -8.67
N GLU A 322 -21.82 -6.50 -8.37
CA GLU A 322 -23.00 -6.89 -9.15
C GLU A 322 -24.14 -5.88 -8.98
N ALA A 323 -24.38 -5.42 -7.74
CA ALA A 323 -25.42 -4.43 -7.45
C ALA A 323 -25.19 -3.07 -8.13
N LEU A 324 -23.93 -2.68 -8.36
CA LEU A 324 -23.55 -1.45 -9.05
C LEU A 324 -23.48 -1.58 -10.58
N HIS A 325 -23.58 -2.81 -11.11
CA HIS A 325 -23.58 -3.08 -12.55
C HIS A 325 -24.99 -3.25 -13.12
N GLY A 326 -25.94 -3.77 -12.34
CA GLY A 326 -27.36 -3.89 -12.71
C GLY A 326 -28.10 -2.57 -12.67
#